data_AF-A0A1Y3WGL1-F1
#
_entry.id   AF-A0A1Y3WGL1-F1
#
_cell.length_a   1.000
_cell.length_b   1.000
_cell.length_c   1.000
_cell.angle_alpha   90.00
_cell.angle_beta   90.00
_cell.angle_gamma   90.00
#
_symmetry.space_group_name_H-M   'P 1'
#
loop_
_entity.id
_entity.type
_entity.pdbx_description
1 polymer ?
#
loop_
_entity_poly.entity_id
_entity_poly.type
_entity_poly.pdbx_seq_one_letter_code
_entity_poly.pdbx_strand_id
1 'polypeptide(L)'
;MKRKYIYTIVAAALLVCLGMSVVFLRPDKEEQLVKEFLDQTFTKSEENAELYQAVMDSPTVIGQGVDPQTEKETAGKAQQASEEFEKAYSTYLDSNGMNDFQNGLFGYMLDLYTADETWEISETEITKDNEAYKFRVSMNVGDTPQEIQGRAEVIDGKIGSLDVTEL
;
A
#
# COMPACT_ATOMS: atom_id res chain seq x y z
N MET A 1 -33.00 -49.76 -1.81
CA MET A 1 -32.43 -48.41 -2.02
C MET A 1 -31.57 -47.99 -0.82
N LYS A 2 -30.37 -48.58 -0.57
CA LYS A 2 -29.88 -48.58 0.83
C LYS A 2 -28.39 -48.31 1.14
N ARG A 3 -27.49 -48.00 0.20
CA ARG A 3 -26.12 -47.54 0.56
C ARG A 3 -25.51 -46.51 -0.39
N LYS A 4 -25.70 -46.67 -1.72
CA LYS A 4 -25.12 -45.76 -2.71
C LYS A 4 -25.54 -44.29 -2.54
N TYR A 5 -26.81 -44.02 -2.25
CA TYR A 5 -27.31 -42.64 -2.06
C TYR A 5 -26.75 -41.95 -0.81
N ILE A 6 -26.42 -42.69 0.25
CA ILE A 6 -25.87 -42.12 1.49
C ILE A 6 -24.46 -41.57 1.23
N TYR A 7 -23.63 -42.31 0.49
CA TYR A 7 -22.29 -41.84 0.11
C TYR A 7 -22.34 -40.61 -0.80
N THR A 8 -23.31 -40.53 -1.72
CA THR A 8 -23.47 -39.36 -2.60
C THR A 8 -23.90 -38.12 -1.82
N ILE A 9 -24.78 -38.27 -0.82
CA ILE A 9 -25.23 -37.17 0.03
C ILE A 9 -24.10 -36.67 0.94
N VAL A 10 -23.32 -37.58 1.53
CA VAL A 10 -22.17 -37.22 2.37
C VAL A 10 -21.07 -36.52 1.56
N ALA A 11 -20.78 -36.99 0.34
CA ALA A 11 -19.80 -36.34 -0.54
C ALA A 11 -20.25 -34.94 -1.00
N ALA A 12 -21.54 -34.76 -1.31
CA ALA A 12 -22.10 -33.45 -1.64
C ALA A 12 -22.06 -32.49 -0.44
N ALA A 13 -22.36 -32.97 0.77
CA ALA A 13 -22.26 -32.18 1.99
C ALA A 13 -20.82 -31.75 2.28
N LEU A 14 -19.84 -32.64 2.10
CA LEU A 14 -18.41 -32.32 2.24
C LEU A 14 -17.94 -31.29 1.21
N LEU A 15 -18.39 -31.39 -0.05
CA LEU A 15 -18.06 -30.40 -1.09
C LEU A 15 -18.68 -29.03 -0.80
N VAL A 16 -19.90 -28.99 -0.26
CA VAL A 16 -20.53 -27.73 0.17
C VAL A 16 -19.80 -27.15 1.39
N CYS A 17 -19.40 -27.96 2.36
CA CYS A 17 -18.58 -27.51 3.48
C CYS A 17 -17.21 -26.99 3.03
N LEU A 18 -16.52 -27.71 2.14
CA LEU A 18 -15.24 -27.30 1.57
C LEU A 18 -15.37 -26.01 0.73
N GLY A 19 -16.41 -25.93 -0.10
CA GLY A 19 -16.72 -24.73 -0.88
C GLY A 19 -17.05 -23.52 -0.01
N MET A 20 -17.81 -23.70 1.08
CA MET A 20 -18.09 -22.63 2.04
C MET A 20 -16.83 -22.20 2.78
N SER A 21 -15.94 -23.12 3.18
CA SER A 21 -14.65 -22.75 3.79
C SER A 21 -13.76 -21.99 2.82
N VAL A 22 -13.75 -22.32 1.51
CA VAL A 22 -12.97 -21.56 0.51
C VAL A 22 -13.55 -20.16 0.26
N VAL A 23 -14.86 -19.96 0.39
CA VAL A 23 -15.47 -18.62 0.30
C VAL A 23 -15.25 -17.82 1.58
N PHE A 24 -15.28 -18.46 2.75
CA PHE A 24 -14.99 -17.81 4.04
C PHE A 24 -13.50 -17.52 4.29
N LEU A 25 -12.59 -18.24 3.62
CA LEU A 25 -11.14 -18.05 3.73
C LEU A 25 -10.58 -17.07 2.69
N ARG A 26 -11.42 -16.50 1.81
CA ARG A 26 -10.96 -15.42 0.94
C ARG A 26 -10.85 -14.15 1.79
N PRO A 27 -9.69 -13.46 1.79
CA PRO A 27 -9.58 -12.17 2.42
C PRO A 27 -10.67 -11.24 1.85
N ASP A 28 -11.18 -10.37 2.71
CA ASP A 28 -12.13 -9.35 2.31
C ASP A 28 -11.52 -8.51 1.17
N LYS A 29 -12.31 -8.05 0.20
CA LYS A 29 -11.76 -7.30 -0.94
C LYS A 29 -11.02 -6.05 -0.48
N GLU A 30 -11.51 -5.44 0.58
CA GLU A 30 -10.93 -4.26 1.21
C GLU A 30 -9.63 -4.61 1.97
N GLU A 31 -9.57 -5.77 2.61
CA GLU A 31 -8.33 -6.29 3.23
C GLU A 31 -7.25 -6.52 2.17
N GLN A 32 -7.64 -7.14 1.04
CA GLN A 32 -6.74 -7.35 -0.08
C GLN A 32 -6.26 -6.03 -0.69
N LEU A 33 -7.13 -5.02 -0.81
CA LEU A 33 -6.77 -3.68 -1.29
C LEU A 33 -5.69 -3.04 -0.40
N VAL A 34 -5.87 -3.07 0.92
CA VAL A 34 -4.90 -2.52 1.88
C VAL A 34 -3.58 -3.28 1.80
N LYS A 35 -3.64 -4.62 1.69
CA LYS A 35 -2.44 -5.43 1.54
C LYS A 35 -1.68 -5.10 0.25
N GLU A 36 -2.36 -5.04 -0.88
CA GLU A 36 -1.74 -4.73 -2.18
C GLU A 36 -1.12 -3.32 -2.20
N PHE A 37 -1.80 -2.34 -1.57
CA PHE A 37 -1.24 -1.00 -1.38
C PHE A 37 0.07 -1.02 -0.58
N LEU A 38 0.08 -1.70 0.57
CA LEU A 38 1.28 -1.79 1.42
C LEU A 38 2.40 -2.56 0.69
N ASP A 39 2.08 -3.69 0.09
CA ASP A 39 3.06 -4.47 -0.69
C ASP A 39 3.64 -3.62 -1.83
N GLN A 40 2.82 -2.88 -2.60
CA GLN A 40 3.31 -1.96 -3.64
C GLN A 40 4.20 -0.87 -3.05
N THR A 41 3.82 -0.28 -1.91
CA THR A 41 4.56 0.80 -1.25
C THR A 41 5.94 0.33 -0.78
N PHE A 42 6.00 -0.83 -0.14
CA PHE A 42 7.23 -1.36 0.46
C PHE A 42 8.08 -2.21 -0.50
N THR A 43 7.56 -2.55 -1.68
CA THR A 43 8.34 -3.27 -2.69
C THR A 43 9.25 -2.32 -3.46
N LYS A 44 10.53 -2.71 -3.59
CA LYS A 44 11.42 -2.08 -4.56
C LYS A 44 10.98 -2.45 -5.98
N SER A 45 10.41 -1.49 -6.68
CA SER A 45 10.02 -1.60 -8.09
C SER A 45 10.66 -0.48 -8.90
N GLU A 46 10.75 -0.68 -10.22
CA GLU A 46 11.19 0.36 -11.15
C GLU A 46 10.27 1.58 -11.09
N GLU A 47 8.95 1.36 -10.97
CA GLU A 47 7.94 2.41 -10.82
C GLU A 47 8.16 3.26 -9.56
N ASN A 48 8.43 2.64 -8.41
CA ASN A 48 8.72 3.38 -7.18
C ASN A 48 10.06 4.12 -7.28
N ALA A 49 11.08 3.52 -7.91
CA ALA A 49 12.37 4.18 -8.12
C ALA A 49 12.25 5.42 -9.03
N GLU A 50 11.48 5.33 -10.12
CA GLU A 50 11.17 6.46 -11.00
C GLU A 50 10.43 7.57 -10.25
N LEU A 51 9.44 7.21 -9.43
CA LEU A 51 8.72 8.15 -8.59
C LEU A 51 9.65 8.84 -7.57
N TYR A 52 10.46 8.10 -6.83
CA TYR A 52 11.41 8.69 -5.88
C TYR A 52 12.41 9.60 -6.57
N GLN A 53 12.92 9.20 -7.74
CA GLN A 53 13.80 10.05 -8.54
C GLN A 53 13.10 11.33 -8.99
N ALA A 54 11.85 11.24 -9.47
CA ALA A 54 11.07 12.41 -9.88
C ALA A 54 10.84 13.38 -8.71
N VAL A 55 10.60 12.86 -7.51
CA VAL A 55 10.45 13.67 -6.28
C VAL A 55 11.77 14.31 -5.86
N MET A 56 12.90 13.58 -5.90
CA MET A 56 14.22 14.15 -5.60
C MET A 56 14.65 15.21 -6.62
N ASP A 57 14.30 15.01 -7.89
CA ASP A 57 14.61 15.94 -8.97
C ASP A 57 13.71 17.18 -8.97
N SER A 58 12.58 17.13 -8.23
CA SER A 58 11.65 18.23 -8.03
C SER A 58 12.22 19.23 -7.01
N PRO A 59 12.67 20.42 -7.45
CA PRO A 59 13.23 21.40 -6.53
C PRO A 59 12.17 21.90 -5.55
N THR A 60 12.50 22.02 -4.26
CA THR A 60 11.78 22.92 -3.37
C THR A 60 12.11 24.36 -3.80
N VAL A 61 11.14 25.17 -4.21
CA VAL A 61 11.39 26.59 -4.54
C VAL A 61 11.79 27.31 -3.24
N ILE A 62 13.09 27.51 -3.01
CA ILE A 62 13.59 28.28 -1.88
C ILE A 62 13.87 29.72 -2.33
N GLY A 63 12.89 30.61 -2.15
CA GLY A 63 13.12 32.06 -1.92
C GLY A 63 12.84 33.05 -3.07
N GLN A 64 12.65 34.33 -2.68
CA GLN A 64 12.52 35.47 -3.61
C GLN A 64 13.84 35.70 -4.36
N GLY A 65 13.79 35.69 -5.70
CA GLY A 65 14.95 35.99 -6.56
C GLY A 65 15.36 34.90 -7.56
N VAL A 66 14.59 33.81 -7.65
CA VAL A 66 14.76 32.78 -8.70
C VAL A 66 14.35 33.36 -10.05
N ASP A 67 15.11 33.06 -11.11
CA ASP A 67 14.77 33.55 -12.45
C ASP A 67 13.55 32.78 -13.05
N PRO A 68 12.80 33.40 -13.97
CA PRO A 68 11.57 32.79 -14.51
C PRO A 68 11.76 31.45 -15.22
N GLN A 69 12.96 31.17 -15.75
CA GLN A 69 13.23 29.88 -16.40
C GLN A 69 13.36 28.79 -15.35
N THR A 70 14.10 29.04 -14.28
CA THR A 70 14.23 28.13 -13.14
C THR A 70 12.89 27.89 -12.44
N GLU A 71 12.05 28.93 -12.29
CA GLU A 71 10.67 28.77 -11.77
C GLU A 71 9.83 27.83 -12.65
N LYS A 72 9.88 28.02 -13.97
CA LYS A 72 9.11 27.21 -14.92
C LYS A 72 9.60 25.76 -14.98
N GLU A 73 10.91 25.54 -14.97
CA GLU A 73 11.51 24.20 -14.94
C GLU A 73 11.15 23.48 -13.64
N THR A 74 11.21 24.17 -12.50
CA THR A 74 10.82 23.64 -11.19
C THR A 74 9.35 23.25 -11.16
N ALA A 75 8.47 24.11 -11.65
CA ALA A 75 7.04 23.83 -11.73
C ALA A 75 6.74 22.61 -12.63
N GLY A 76 7.44 22.47 -13.75
CA GLY A 76 7.29 21.32 -14.65
C GLY A 76 7.70 19.99 -13.98
N LYS A 77 8.80 19.99 -13.22
CA LYS A 77 9.25 18.80 -12.48
C LYS A 77 8.34 18.44 -11.32
N ALA A 78 7.85 19.44 -10.58
CA ALA A 78 6.88 19.22 -9.51
C ALA A 78 5.58 18.61 -10.04
N GLN A 79 5.10 19.09 -11.20
CA GLN A 79 3.94 18.51 -11.86
C GLN A 79 4.20 17.06 -12.28
N GLN A 80 5.35 16.77 -12.88
CA GLN A 80 5.71 15.41 -13.27
C GLN A 80 5.75 14.45 -12.07
N ALA A 81 6.36 14.87 -10.95
CA ALA A 81 6.39 14.07 -9.73
C ALA A 81 4.98 13.80 -9.17
N SER A 82 4.09 14.79 -9.23
CA SER A 82 2.69 14.62 -8.84
C SER A 82 1.95 13.64 -9.73
N GLU A 83 2.17 13.68 -11.05
CA GLU A 83 1.53 12.78 -12.02
C GLU A 83 1.99 11.33 -11.83
N GLU A 84 3.29 11.09 -11.62
CA GLU A 84 3.80 9.75 -11.33
C GLU A 84 3.30 9.24 -9.96
N PHE A 85 3.18 10.11 -8.96
CA PHE A 85 2.63 9.75 -7.66
C PHE A 85 1.15 9.34 -7.77
N GLU A 86 0.34 10.12 -8.48
CA GLU A 86 -1.06 9.79 -8.76
C GLU A 86 -1.18 8.49 -9.56
N LYS A 87 -0.35 8.30 -10.58
CA LYS A 87 -0.37 7.08 -11.40
C LYS A 87 -0.06 5.82 -10.58
N ALA A 88 0.90 5.90 -9.67
CA ALA A 88 1.28 4.77 -8.81
C ALA A 88 0.20 4.43 -7.78
N TYR A 89 -0.44 5.44 -7.16
CA TYR A 89 -1.25 5.21 -5.96
C TYR A 89 -2.75 5.48 -6.09
N SER A 90 -3.23 6.15 -7.15
CA SER A 90 -4.65 6.46 -7.33
C SER A 90 -5.54 5.23 -7.55
N THR A 91 -4.98 4.06 -7.84
CA THR A 91 -5.73 2.80 -7.86
C THR A 91 -6.15 2.36 -6.46
N TYR A 92 -5.34 2.71 -5.45
CA TYR A 92 -5.53 2.29 -4.06
C TYR A 92 -6.13 3.38 -3.17
N LEU A 93 -5.70 4.62 -3.38
CA LEU A 93 -5.98 5.76 -2.50
C LEU A 93 -7.03 6.68 -3.13
N ASP A 94 -7.86 7.28 -2.28
CA ASP A 94 -8.59 8.50 -2.65
C ASP A 94 -7.74 9.76 -2.35
N SER A 95 -8.29 10.95 -2.56
CA SER A 95 -7.54 12.20 -2.34
C SER A 95 -7.12 12.42 -0.88
N ASN A 96 -7.91 11.96 0.10
CA ASN A 96 -7.56 12.06 1.51
C ASN A 96 -6.48 11.03 1.85
N GLY A 97 -6.65 9.78 1.41
CA GLY A 97 -5.66 8.72 1.60
C GLY A 97 -4.31 9.07 0.95
N MET A 98 -4.31 9.72 -0.22
CA MET A 98 -3.09 10.23 -0.85
C MET A 98 -2.39 11.27 0.03
N ASN A 99 -3.13 12.21 0.61
CA ASN A 99 -2.57 13.22 1.49
C ASN A 99 -2.01 12.60 2.79
N ASP A 100 -2.73 11.65 3.39
CA ASP A 100 -2.25 10.92 4.58
C ASP A 100 -0.98 10.13 4.25
N PHE A 101 -0.94 9.44 3.11
CA PHE A 101 0.21 8.68 2.65
C PHE A 101 1.44 9.57 2.42
N GLN A 102 1.28 10.73 1.77
CA GLN A 102 2.35 11.70 1.53
C GLN A 102 2.93 12.24 2.84
N ASN A 103 2.08 12.54 3.83
CA ASN A 103 2.49 13.10 5.11
C ASN A 103 2.94 12.04 6.14
N GLY A 104 2.75 10.76 5.84
CA GLY A 104 3.12 9.63 6.69
C GLY A 104 4.18 8.74 6.05
N LEU A 105 3.75 7.59 5.50
CA LEU A 105 4.67 6.53 5.04
C LEU A 105 5.57 6.94 3.86
N PHE A 106 5.12 7.82 2.97
CA PHE A 106 5.88 8.11 1.75
C PHE A 106 7.25 8.72 2.05
N GLY A 107 7.32 9.63 3.02
CA GLY A 107 8.59 10.24 3.46
C GLY A 107 9.56 9.20 4.00
N TYR A 108 9.08 8.27 4.83
CA TYR A 108 9.89 7.17 5.35
C TYR A 108 10.46 6.28 4.23
N MET A 109 9.65 5.94 3.22
CA MET A 109 10.12 5.15 2.08
C MET A 109 11.14 5.90 1.22
N LEU A 110 10.95 7.21 1.03
CA LEU A 110 11.91 8.05 0.34
C LEU A 110 13.24 8.14 1.11
N ASP A 111 13.20 8.21 2.44
CA ASP A 111 14.40 8.21 3.28
C ASP A 111 15.18 6.89 3.15
N LEU A 112 14.49 5.74 3.17
CA LEU A 112 15.14 4.45 2.92
C LEU A 112 15.78 4.39 1.53
N TYR A 113 15.07 4.87 0.51
CA TYR A 113 15.58 4.88 -0.87
C TYR A 113 16.82 5.78 -1.01
N THR A 114 16.77 6.99 -0.45
CA THR A 114 17.88 7.97 -0.53
C THR A 114 19.11 7.55 0.24
N ALA A 115 18.93 6.79 1.33
CA ALA A 115 20.03 6.20 2.10
C ALA A 115 20.68 4.99 1.41
N ASP A 116 20.20 4.57 0.23
CA ASP A 116 20.61 3.35 -0.49
C ASP A 116 20.48 2.09 0.39
N GLU A 117 19.51 2.09 1.31
CA GLU A 117 19.27 0.96 2.20
C GLU A 117 18.67 -0.19 1.40
N THR A 118 19.05 -1.42 1.74
CA THR A 118 18.35 -2.62 1.22
C THR A 118 17.19 -2.93 2.13
N TRP A 119 15.99 -3.14 1.59
CA TRP A 119 14.88 -3.62 2.40
C TRP A 119 14.05 -4.71 1.71
N GLU A 120 13.48 -5.57 2.52
CA GLU A 120 12.63 -6.68 2.07
C GLU A 120 11.48 -6.89 3.06
N ILE A 121 10.26 -6.98 2.52
CA ILE A 121 9.07 -7.32 3.30
C ILE A 121 9.15 -8.80 3.66
N SER A 122 9.08 -9.10 4.95
CA SER A 122 8.99 -10.47 5.44
C SER A 122 7.54 -10.91 5.62
N GLU A 123 6.67 -10.02 6.10
CA GLU A 123 5.27 -10.33 6.37
C GLU A 123 4.42 -9.05 6.34
N THR A 124 3.21 -9.17 5.79
CA THR A 124 2.17 -8.12 5.86
C THR A 124 0.92 -8.76 6.46
N GLU A 125 0.57 -8.37 7.68
CA GLU A 125 -0.65 -8.81 8.36
C GLU A 125 -1.71 -7.72 8.30
N ILE A 126 -2.91 -8.05 7.83
CA ILE A 126 -4.06 -7.15 7.86
C ILE A 126 -5.16 -7.79 8.70
N THR A 127 -5.68 -7.06 9.68
CA THR A 127 -6.77 -7.52 10.54
C THR A 127 -7.91 -6.51 10.55
N LYS A 128 -9.13 -6.97 10.26
CA LYS A 128 -10.33 -6.13 10.34
C LYS A 128 -10.57 -5.65 11.77
N ASP A 129 -10.75 -4.36 11.94
CA ASP A 129 -10.94 -3.65 13.20
C ASP A 129 -12.15 -2.70 13.08
N ASN A 130 -13.35 -3.28 13.23
CA ASN A 130 -14.65 -2.65 12.96
C ASN A 130 -14.79 -2.21 11.49
N GLU A 131 -14.91 -0.90 11.25
CA GLU A 131 -15.02 -0.28 9.92
C GLU A 131 -13.65 0.05 9.30
N ALA A 132 -12.56 -0.35 9.96
CA ALA A 132 -11.19 -0.12 9.51
C ALA A 132 -10.37 -1.41 9.47
N TYR A 133 -9.11 -1.28 9.03
CA TYR A 133 -8.13 -2.35 8.93
C TYR A 133 -6.87 -1.96 9.69
N LYS A 134 -6.52 -2.73 10.71
CA LYS A 134 -5.19 -2.64 11.32
C LYS A 134 -4.20 -3.38 10.44
N PHE A 135 -3.05 -2.77 10.20
CA PHE A 135 -1.98 -3.40 9.44
C PHE A 135 -0.70 -3.47 10.26
N ARG A 136 0.08 -4.51 10.01
CA ARG A 136 1.47 -4.66 10.43
C ARG A 136 2.29 -5.08 9.21
N VAL A 137 3.36 -4.34 8.95
CA VAL A 137 4.36 -4.70 7.94
C VAL A 137 5.66 -4.98 8.66
N SER A 138 6.10 -6.22 8.62
CA SER A 138 7.40 -6.65 9.13
C SER A 138 8.38 -6.67 7.99
N MET A 139 9.47 -5.91 8.08
CA MET A 139 10.49 -5.82 7.05
C MET A 139 11.90 -5.86 7.65
N ASN A 140 12.88 -6.26 6.86
CA ASN A 140 14.28 -6.06 7.22
C ASN A 140 14.81 -4.86 6.45
N VAL A 141 15.48 -3.95 7.13
CA VAL A 141 16.27 -2.86 6.54
C VAL A 141 17.74 -3.16 6.84
N GLY A 142 18.47 -3.60 5.81
CA GLY A 142 19.76 -4.26 5.96
C GLY A 142 19.62 -5.52 6.83
N ASP A 143 20.41 -5.58 7.90
CA ASP A 143 20.35 -6.65 8.90
C ASP A 143 19.41 -6.32 10.08
N THR A 144 18.69 -5.19 10.03
CA THR A 144 17.85 -4.72 11.14
C THR A 144 16.37 -5.00 10.88
N PRO A 145 15.72 -5.84 11.69
CA PRO A 145 14.28 -6.02 11.63
C PRO A 145 13.56 -4.73 12.06
N GLN A 146 12.53 -4.37 11.31
CA GLN A 146 11.65 -3.24 11.58
C GLN A 146 10.19 -3.67 11.42
N GLU A 147 9.32 -3.02 12.18
CA GLU A 147 7.89 -3.28 12.17
C GLU A 147 7.15 -1.96 12.05
N ILE A 148 6.29 -1.86 11.05
CA ILE A 148 5.48 -0.68 10.80
C ILE A 148 4.04 -1.06 11.07
N GLN A 149 3.38 -0.32 11.96
CA GLN A 149 2.01 -0.57 12.36
C GLN A 149 1.13 0.64 12.09
N GLY A 150 -0.12 0.39 11.71
CA GLY A 150 -1.08 1.45 11.53
C GLY A 150 -2.50 0.98 11.28
N ARG A 151 -3.33 1.92 10.83
CA ARG A 151 -4.74 1.73 10.55
C ARG A 151 -5.11 2.36 9.22
N ALA A 152 -5.87 1.64 8.41
CA ALA A 152 -6.39 2.10 7.14
C ALA A 152 -7.92 2.03 7.16
N GLU A 153 -8.58 3.09 6.68
CA GLU A 153 -10.04 3.11 6.49
C GLU A 153 -10.36 3.06 5.00
N VAL A 154 -11.21 2.13 4.60
CA VAL A 154 -11.61 1.94 3.20
C VAL A 154 -13.00 2.53 2.99
N ILE A 155 -13.09 3.50 2.09
CA ILE A 155 -14.31 4.24 1.75
C ILE A 155 -14.50 4.12 0.24
N ASP A 156 -15.68 3.68 -0.20
CA ASP A 156 -16.03 3.53 -1.61
C ASP A 156 -15.00 2.72 -2.43
N GLY A 157 -14.40 1.70 -1.81
CA GLY A 157 -13.42 0.81 -2.45
C GLY A 157 -12.01 1.39 -2.60
N LYS A 158 -11.69 2.48 -1.90
CA LYS A 158 -10.38 3.10 -1.81
C LYS A 158 -9.98 3.37 -0.38
N ILE A 159 -8.69 3.45 -0.09
CA ILE A 159 -8.20 3.87 1.22
C ILE A 159 -8.40 5.39 1.33
N GLY A 160 -9.28 5.79 2.24
CA GLY A 160 -9.65 7.18 2.48
C GLY A 160 -8.93 7.81 3.68
N SER A 161 -8.35 6.99 4.55
CA SER A 161 -7.46 7.46 5.61
C SER A 161 -6.40 6.43 5.93
N LEU A 162 -5.20 6.91 6.25
CA LEU A 162 -4.06 6.09 6.64
C LEU A 162 -3.39 6.73 7.86
N ASP A 163 -3.39 6.02 8.99
CA ASP A 163 -2.77 6.47 10.23
C ASP A 163 -1.65 5.50 10.62
N VAL A 164 -0.42 5.99 10.68
CA VAL A 164 0.76 5.21 11.02
C VAL A 164 1.05 5.42 12.50
N THR A 165 0.91 4.35 13.27
CA THR A 165 1.02 4.41 14.74
C THR A 165 2.42 4.08 15.25
N GLU A 166 3.22 3.35 14.47
CA GLU A 166 4.61 3.00 14.79
C GLU A 166 5.44 2.86 13.51
N LEU A 167 6.66 3.42 13.55
CA LEU A 167 7.70 3.39 12.52
C LEU A 167 9.04 3.05 13.18
#